data_AF-A0A0K8WJ62-F1
#
_entry.id   AF-A0A0K8WJ62-F1
#
_cell.length_a   1.000
_cell.length_b   1.000
_cell.length_c   1.000
_cell.angle_alpha   90.00
_cell.angle_beta   90.00
_cell.angle_gamma   90.00
#
_symmetry.space_group_name_H-M   'P 1'
#
loop_
_entity.id
_entity.type
_entity.pdbx_description
1 polymer ?
#
loop_
_entity_poly.entity_id
_entity_poly.type
_entity_poly.pdbx_seq_one_letter_code
_entity_poly.pdbx_strand_id
1 'polypeptide(L)'
;MVQPSNSVSANSAGSTNSNNNKNNIDIYNIVILVLDIALLMFKFWVAIIESVVKTFVPQEIDVKGQTVLITGTGHGIGKELALQYSALGAKLICWDVNEEANQQTVKDIKAYGGEAYAYT
;
A
#
# COMPACT_ATOMS: atom_id res chain seq x y z
N MET A 1 -40.06 -8.36 80.34
CA MET A 1 -40.36 -8.22 78.90
C MET A 1 -39.39 -7.20 78.34
N VAL A 2 -38.58 -7.61 77.35
CA VAL A 2 -37.81 -6.76 76.39
C VAL A 2 -36.53 -6.07 76.90
N GLN A 3 -35.37 -6.68 76.57
CA GLN A 3 -34.19 -5.97 76.01
C GLN A 3 -34.55 -5.58 74.55
N PRO A 4 -33.98 -4.54 73.87
CA PRO A 4 -32.52 -4.44 73.67
C PRO A 4 -31.91 -3.05 73.27
N SER A 5 -30.58 -3.08 73.18
CA SER A 5 -29.70 -2.48 72.14
C SER A 5 -29.90 -1.02 71.67
N ASN A 6 -28.82 -0.24 71.66
CA ASN A 6 -28.10 -0.09 70.39
C ASN A 6 -26.70 0.50 70.54
N SER A 7 -25.80 -0.18 69.84
CA SER A 7 -24.42 0.13 69.53
C SER A 7 -24.31 1.31 68.56
N VAL A 8 -23.43 2.25 68.84
CA VAL A 8 -22.78 3.08 67.82
C VAL A 8 -21.28 3.00 68.08
N SER A 9 -20.61 2.06 67.41
CA SER A 9 -19.16 2.10 67.22
C SER A 9 -18.91 2.24 65.72
N ALA A 10 -18.02 3.17 65.40
CA ALA A 10 -17.89 3.84 64.14
C ALA A 10 -17.41 2.95 62.99
N ASN A 11 -17.92 3.26 61.80
CA ASN A 11 -17.43 2.85 60.49
C ASN A 11 -15.91 3.05 60.34
N SER A 12 -15.20 1.99 59.93
CA SER A 12 -13.84 2.04 59.37
C SER A 12 -13.77 1.45 57.95
N ALA A 13 -14.88 1.46 57.21
CA ALA A 13 -14.95 0.95 55.84
C ALA A 13 -14.72 2.07 54.81
N GLY A 14 -13.46 2.40 54.54
CA GLY A 14 -13.16 3.41 53.51
C GLY A 14 -11.68 3.58 53.21
N SER A 15 -11.02 2.58 52.60
CA SER A 15 -9.76 2.83 51.86
C SER A 15 -9.30 1.66 50.96
N THR A 16 -9.75 0.42 51.19
CA THR A 16 -9.06 -0.75 50.62
C THR A 16 -9.50 -1.17 49.21
N ASN A 17 -10.53 -0.55 48.61
CA ASN A 17 -11.15 -1.05 47.37
C ASN A 17 -10.88 -0.20 46.10
N SER A 18 -10.35 1.02 46.24
CA SER A 18 -9.99 1.89 45.10
C SER A 18 -8.63 1.53 44.50
N ASN A 19 -7.65 1.19 45.36
CA ASN A 19 -6.29 0.85 44.93
C ASN A 19 -6.23 -0.47 44.14
N ASN A 20 -6.97 -1.50 44.57
CA ASN A 20 -6.93 -2.81 43.89
C ASN A 20 -7.53 -2.77 42.48
N ASN A 21 -8.66 -2.07 42.29
CA ASN A 21 -9.24 -1.91 40.96
C ASN A 21 -8.39 -1.01 40.05
N LYS A 22 -7.78 0.04 40.59
CA LYS A 22 -6.88 0.93 39.85
C LYS A 22 -5.65 0.18 39.33
N ASN A 23 -4.99 -0.60 40.19
CA ASN A 23 -3.82 -1.41 39.82
C ASN A 23 -4.14 -2.44 38.72
N ASN A 24 -5.32 -3.07 38.77
CA ASN A 24 -5.74 -4.04 37.76
C ASN A 24 -5.94 -3.37 36.39
N ILE A 25 -6.61 -2.21 36.33
CA ILE A 25 -6.83 -1.45 35.10
C ILE A 25 -5.49 -0.98 34.51
N ASP A 26 -4.58 -0.51 35.34
CA ASP A 26 -3.25 -0.06 34.92
C ASP A 26 -2.44 -1.23 34.33
N ILE A 27 -2.50 -2.43 34.93
CA ILE A 27 -1.86 -3.65 34.41
C ILE A 27 -2.45 -4.04 33.04
N TYR A 28 -3.77 -4.02 32.86
CA TYR A 28 -4.39 -4.34 31.57
C TYR A 28 -3.96 -3.37 30.47
N ASN A 29 -3.89 -2.08 30.76
CA ASN A 29 -3.44 -1.08 29.79
C ASN A 29 -1.96 -1.29 29.40
N ILE A 30 -1.10 -1.63 30.37
CA ILE A 30 0.30 -1.97 30.10
C ILE A 30 0.39 -3.23 29.23
N VAL A 31 -0.41 -4.26 29.53
CA VAL A 31 -0.44 -5.51 28.74
C VAL A 31 -0.90 -5.24 27.30
N ILE A 32 -1.95 -4.44 27.12
CA ILE A 32 -2.44 -4.04 25.79
C ILE A 32 -1.36 -3.26 25.03
N LEU A 33 -0.70 -2.30 25.70
CA LEU A 33 0.37 -1.50 25.10
C LEU A 33 1.56 -2.38 24.65
N VAL A 34 1.95 -3.35 25.48
CA VAL A 34 3.01 -4.32 25.11
C VAL A 34 2.58 -5.20 23.93
N LEU A 35 1.34 -5.66 23.92
CA LEU A 35 0.79 -6.45 22.81
C LEU A 35 0.77 -5.65 21.50
N ASP A 36 0.31 -4.40 21.54
CA ASP A 36 0.27 -3.51 20.37
C ASP A 36 1.68 -3.21 19.84
N ILE A 37 2.65 -2.97 20.73
CA ILE A 37 4.05 -2.79 20.33
C ILE A 37 4.58 -4.08 19.68
N ALA A 38 4.32 -5.25 20.26
CA ALA A 38 4.74 -6.52 19.69
C ALA A 38 4.12 -6.75 18.30
N LEU A 39 2.83 -6.45 18.13
CA LEU A 39 2.14 -6.53 16.84
C LEU A 39 2.69 -5.51 15.83
N LEU A 40 3.03 -4.30 16.26
CA LEU A 40 3.63 -3.26 15.42
C LEU A 40 5.02 -3.70 14.96
N MET A 41 5.83 -4.25 15.87
CA MET A 41 7.14 -4.82 15.54
C MET A 41 7.01 -5.96 14.53
N PHE A 42 6.06 -6.89 14.73
CA PHE A 42 5.84 -7.97 13.78
C PHE A 42 5.38 -7.46 12.40
N LYS A 43 4.44 -6.51 12.36
CA LYS A 43 3.99 -5.87 11.11
C LYS A 43 5.13 -5.14 10.41
N PHE A 44 6.02 -4.50 11.15
CA PHE A 44 7.18 -3.83 10.60
C PHE A 44 8.12 -4.82 9.91
N TRP A 45 8.37 -5.98 10.54
CA TRP A 45 9.17 -7.05 9.95
C TRP A 45 8.54 -7.63 8.69
N VAL A 46 7.23 -7.94 8.71
CA VAL A 46 6.51 -8.42 7.52
C VAL A 46 6.55 -7.37 6.40
N ALA A 47 6.34 -6.10 6.72
CA ALA A 47 6.36 -5.02 5.73
C ALA A 47 7.75 -4.84 5.10
N ILE A 48 8.83 -4.96 5.88
CA ILE A 48 10.20 -4.94 5.34
C ILE A 48 10.39 -6.10 4.37
N ILE A 49 9.98 -7.32 4.74
CA ILE A 49 10.13 -8.49 3.89
C ILE A 49 9.30 -8.34 2.60
N GLU A 50 8.04 -7.92 2.70
CA GLU A 50 7.21 -7.68 1.51
C GLU A 50 7.80 -6.61 0.59
N SER A 51 8.35 -5.53 1.17
CA SER A 51 9.00 -4.47 0.42
C SER A 51 10.26 -4.96 -0.30
N VAL A 52 11.09 -5.76 0.39
CA VAL A 52 12.29 -6.37 -0.20
C VAL A 52 11.89 -7.34 -1.31
N VAL A 53 10.93 -8.25 -1.07
CA VAL A 53 10.50 -9.25 -2.06
C VAL A 53 9.92 -8.58 -3.31
N LYS A 54 9.06 -7.56 -3.16
CA LYS A 54 8.50 -6.81 -4.31
C LYS A 54 9.56 -6.01 -5.07
N THR A 55 10.65 -5.62 -4.41
CA THR A 55 11.77 -4.94 -5.07
C THR A 55 12.64 -5.92 -5.87
N PHE A 56 12.78 -7.17 -5.40
CA PHE A 56 13.59 -8.18 -6.07
C PHE A 56 12.86 -8.96 -7.16
N VAL A 57 11.53 -9.13 -7.06
CA VAL A 57 10.73 -9.81 -8.09
C VAL A 57 10.01 -8.77 -8.93
N PRO A 58 10.53 -8.41 -10.12
CA PRO A 58 9.80 -7.55 -11.04
C PRO A 58 8.49 -8.26 -11.41
N GLN A 59 7.37 -7.57 -11.20
CA GLN A 59 6.08 -8.03 -11.70
C GLN A 59 6.10 -7.86 -13.22
N GLU A 60 6.29 -8.96 -13.95
CA GLU A 60 6.17 -8.96 -15.40
C GLU A 60 4.71 -8.71 -15.77
N ILE A 61 4.41 -7.50 -16.20
CA ILE A 61 3.11 -7.16 -16.75
C ILE A 61 3.10 -7.65 -18.19
N ASP A 62 2.27 -8.65 -18.49
CA ASP A 62 2.03 -9.06 -19.87
C ASP A 62 1.20 -7.98 -20.59
N VAL A 63 1.82 -7.37 -21.59
CA VAL A 63 1.24 -6.29 -22.40
C VAL A 63 0.75 -6.77 -23.76
N LYS A 64 0.86 -8.08 -24.04
CA LYS A 64 0.44 -8.65 -25.32
C LYS A 64 -1.07 -8.47 -25.53
N GLY A 65 -1.45 -7.85 -26.65
CA GLY A 65 -2.85 -7.55 -26.98
C GLY A 65 -3.48 -6.43 -26.14
N GLN A 66 -2.75 -5.87 -25.18
CA GLN A 66 -3.20 -4.70 -24.42
C GLN A 66 -3.02 -3.43 -25.26
N THR A 67 -3.89 -2.44 -25.03
CA THR A 67 -3.73 -1.11 -25.62
C THR A 67 -2.92 -0.22 -24.68
N VAL A 68 -1.82 0.34 -25.17
CA VAL A 68 -0.89 1.18 -24.39
C VAL A 68 -0.77 2.56 -25.03
N LEU A 69 -1.03 3.60 -24.22
CA LEU A 69 -0.82 4.99 -24.59
C LEU A 69 0.57 5.43 -24.15
N ILE A 70 1.35 5.98 -25.07
CA ILE A 70 2.67 6.55 -24.79
C ILE A 70 2.66 8.00 -25.25
N THR A 71 3.03 8.91 -24.35
CA THR A 71 3.23 10.32 -24.66
C THR A 71 4.71 10.58 -24.98
N GLY A 72 4.99 11.54 -25.86
CA GLY A 72 6.36 11.86 -26.26
C GLY A 72 6.98 10.84 -27.23
N THR A 73 6.18 10.20 -28.09
CA THR A 73 6.62 9.16 -29.02
C THR A 73 7.40 9.67 -30.23
N GLY A 74 7.48 10.98 -30.43
CA GLY A 74 8.23 11.58 -31.54
C GLY A 74 9.73 11.38 -31.43
N HIS A 75 10.30 11.24 -30.23
CA HIS A 75 11.74 11.10 -30.06
C HIS A 75 12.18 10.47 -28.73
N GLY A 76 13.48 10.19 -28.62
CA GLY A 76 14.13 9.79 -27.38
C GLY A 76 13.49 8.56 -26.72
N ILE A 77 13.27 8.66 -25.40
CA ILE A 77 12.78 7.55 -24.58
C ILE A 77 11.37 7.11 -25.00
N GLY A 78 10.47 8.04 -25.33
CA GLY A 78 9.10 7.69 -25.71
C GLY A 78 9.05 6.89 -27.02
N LYS A 79 9.91 7.24 -27.99
CA LYS A 79 10.07 6.46 -29.23
C LYS A 79 10.55 5.04 -28.96
N GLU A 80 11.64 4.89 -28.18
CA GLU A 80 12.20 3.57 -27.87
C GLU A 80 11.23 2.72 -27.05
N LEU A 81 10.50 3.34 -26.12
CA LEU A 81 9.46 2.67 -25.34
C LEU A 81 8.36 2.13 -26.25
N ALA A 82 7.92 2.93 -27.23
CA ALA A 82 6.92 2.48 -28.20
C ALA A 82 7.41 1.30 -29.05
N LEU A 83 8.66 1.35 -29.51
CA LEU A 83 9.24 0.22 -30.24
C LEU A 83 9.29 -1.05 -29.38
N GLN A 84 9.75 -0.97 -28.13
CA GLN A 84 9.81 -2.13 -27.23
C GLN A 84 8.42 -2.70 -26.91
N TYR A 85 7.45 -1.85 -26.56
CA TYR A 85 6.09 -2.33 -26.28
C TYR A 85 5.43 -2.94 -27.50
N SER A 86 5.69 -2.41 -28.70
CA SER A 86 5.19 -3.02 -29.94
C SER A 86 5.79 -4.41 -30.18
N ALA A 87 7.08 -4.61 -29.86
CA ALA A 87 7.74 -5.90 -29.96
C ALA A 87 7.19 -6.94 -28.96
N LEU A 88 6.66 -6.48 -27.82
CA LEU A 88 5.92 -7.32 -26.86
C LEU A 88 4.48 -7.62 -27.31
N GLY A 89 4.05 -7.11 -28.48
CA GLY A 89 2.72 -7.36 -29.05
C GLY A 89 1.63 -6.47 -28.48
N ALA A 90 1.97 -5.31 -27.90
CA ALA A 90 0.99 -4.31 -27.48
C ALA A 90 0.47 -3.51 -28.69
N LYS A 91 -0.78 -3.07 -28.59
CA LYS A 91 -1.39 -2.11 -29.51
C LYS A 91 -1.11 -0.69 -29.02
N LEU A 92 -0.45 0.13 -29.81
CA LEU A 92 0.02 1.44 -29.35
C LEU A 92 -0.80 2.62 -29.82
N ILE A 93 -1.04 3.52 -28.88
CA ILE A 93 -1.51 4.88 -29.12
C ILE A 93 -0.32 5.80 -28.87
N CYS A 94 0.22 6.37 -29.93
CA CYS A 94 1.41 7.22 -29.91
C CYS A 94 0.96 8.69 -29.89
N TRP A 95 1.18 9.39 -28.77
CA TRP A 95 0.79 10.78 -28.59
C TRP A 95 2.02 11.69 -28.55
N ASP A 96 2.12 12.63 -29.48
CA ASP A 96 3.17 13.65 -29.46
C ASP A 96 2.72 14.95 -30.14
N VAL A 97 3.23 16.08 -29.65
CA VAL A 97 2.99 17.40 -30.23
C VAL A 97 3.66 17.57 -31.60
N ASN A 98 4.73 16.83 -31.87
CA ASN A 98 5.41 16.79 -33.16
C ASN A 98 4.81 15.67 -34.03
N GLU A 99 3.85 16.03 -34.87
CA GLU A 99 3.13 15.10 -35.74
C GLU A 99 4.07 14.33 -36.69
N GLU A 100 5.04 15.01 -37.31
CA GLU A 100 5.95 14.38 -38.28
C GLU A 100 6.78 13.27 -37.64
N ALA A 101 7.40 13.58 -36.50
CA ALA A 101 8.23 12.63 -35.77
C ALA A 101 7.38 11.47 -35.22
N ASN A 102 6.16 11.76 -34.75
CA ASN A 102 5.23 10.76 -34.25
C ASN A 102 4.79 9.77 -35.34
N GLN A 103 4.42 10.30 -36.51
CA GLN A 103 4.06 9.51 -37.68
C GLN A 103 5.23 8.62 -38.12
N GLN A 104 6.47 9.12 -38.04
CA GLN A 104 7.64 8.31 -38.33
C GLN A 104 7.78 7.14 -37.35
N THR A 105 7.61 7.37 -36.04
CA THR A 105 7.62 6.29 -35.04
C THR A 105 6.54 5.23 -35.32
N VAL A 106 5.32 5.64 -35.68
CA VAL A 106 4.25 4.70 -36.05
C VAL A 106 4.57 3.91 -37.32
N LYS A 107 5.20 4.54 -38.32
CA LYS A 107 5.68 3.82 -39.52
C LYS A 107 6.74 2.80 -39.16
N ASP A 108 7.69 3.16 -38.32
CA ASP A 108 8.75 2.25 -37.85
C ASP A 108 8.12 1.04 -37.15
N ILE A 109 7.18 1.25 -36.22
CA ILE A 109 6.46 0.16 -35.52
C ILE A 109 5.72 -0.75 -36.51
N LYS A 110 4.99 -0.18 -37.47
CA LYS A 110 4.24 -0.96 -38.48
C LYS A 110 5.16 -1.75 -39.41
N ALA A 111 6.34 -1.22 -39.73
CA ALA A 111 7.33 -1.92 -40.54
C ALA A 111 7.84 -3.20 -39.85
N TYR A 112 7.87 -3.22 -38.52
CA TYR A 112 8.17 -4.42 -37.71
C TYR A 112 6.94 -5.28 -37.41
N GLY A 113 5.78 -5.00 -38.02
CA GLY A 113 4.54 -5.77 -37.87
C GLY A 113 3.73 -5.44 -36.61
N GLY A 114 4.08 -4.36 -35.90
CA GLY A 114 3.35 -3.88 -34.73
C GLY A 114 2.10 -3.07 -35.11
N GLU A 115 1.15 -2.97 -34.17
CA GLU A 115 -0.07 -2.18 -34.33
C GLU A 115 0.07 -0.83 -33.60
N ALA A 116 0.06 0.29 -34.34
CA ALA A 116 0.22 1.62 -33.75
C ALA A 116 -0.59 2.72 -34.47
N TYR A 117 -1.00 3.75 -33.72
CA TYR A 117 -1.79 4.88 -34.18
C TYR A 117 -1.23 6.20 -33.63
N ALA A 118 -1.02 7.18 -34.50
CA ALA A 118 -0.50 8.49 -34.12
C ALA A 118 -1.63 9.47 -33.78
N TYR A 119 -1.46 10.25 -32.71
CA TYR A 119 -2.31 11.35 -32.27
C TYR A 119 -1.43 12.54 -31.85
N THR A 120 -1.95 13.75 -32.03
CA THR A 120 -1.25 15.02 -31.77
C THR A 120 -2.19 15.99 -31.07
#